data_AF-A0A4Q7S8C2-F1
#
_entry.id   AF-A0A4Q7S8C2-F1
#
_cell.length_a   1.000
_cell.length_b   1.000
_cell.length_c   1.000
_cell.angle_alpha   90.00
_cell.angle_beta   90.00
_cell.angle_gamma   90.00
#
_symmetry.space_group_name_H-M   'P 1'
#
loop_
_entity.id
_entity.type
_entity.pdbx_description
1 polymer ?
#
loop_
_entity_poly.entity_id
_entity_poly.type
_entity_poly.pdbx_seq_one_letter_code
_entity_poly.pdbx_strand_id
1 'polypeptide(L)'
;MTADPLKLFGRHLTWLRKQRGWSQEALSLESGLARSYLSGIERGTRNVALYNICTLADTLGVAPNDMLDFGKHVAQDSTEPARSPFDAEQSPSVQATLRYMSELNDVDRDVVAGVARALARRHPR
;
A
#
# COMPACT_ATOMS: atom_id res chain seq x y z
N MET A 1 13.09 -16.40 0.87
CA MET A 1 11.87 -15.70 1.34
C MET A 1 12.22 -14.22 1.44
N THR A 2 11.76 -13.39 0.51
CA THR A 2 12.32 -12.04 0.26
C THR A 2 11.62 -10.89 0.99
N ALA A 3 10.59 -11.15 1.83
CA ALA A 3 9.92 -10.12 2.62
C ALA A 3 9.50 -10.65 4.01
N ASP A 4 9.51 -9.76 5.01
CA ASP A 4 9.11 -10.05 6.39
C ASP A 4 7.60 -10.40 6.47
N PRO A 5 7.23 -11.65 6.83
CA PRO A 5 5.84 -12.09 6.85
C PRO A 5 4.99 -11.31 7.85
N LEU A 6 5.57 -10.82 8.95
CA LEU A 6 4.82 -10.04 9.95
C LEU A 6 4.38 -8.70 9.39
N LYS A 7 5.25 -8.03 8.61
CA LYS A 7 4.91 -6.77 7.92
C LYS A 7 3.89 -6.99 6.81
N LEU A 8 3.98 -8.11 6.11
CA LEU A 8 3.01 -8.47 5.08
C LEU A 8 1.61 -8.68 5.68
N PHE A 9 1.53 -9.51 6.72
CA PHE A 9 0.28 -9.74 7.44
C PHE A 9 -0.27 -8.43 8.04
N GLY A 10 0.58 -7.62 8.67
CA GLY A 10 0.18 -6.36 9.29
C GLY A 10 -0.42 -5.35 8.29
N ARG A 11 0.16 -5.24 7.09
CA ARG A 11 -0.40 -4.42 6.01
C ARG A 11 -1.73 -4.96 5.51
N HIS A 12 -1.84 -6.27 5.35
CA HIS A 12 -3.07 -6.92 4.93
C HIS A 12 -4.22 -6.72 5.93
N LEU A 13 -3.93 -6.90 7.22
CA LEU A 13 -4.87 -6.60 8.31
C LEU A 13 -5.31 -5.13 8.27
N THR A 14 -4.37 -4.21 8.05
CA THR A 14 -4.67 -2.77 7.89
C THR A 14 -5.61 -2.53 6.71
N TRP A 15 -5.38 -3.19 5.57
CA TRP A 15 -6.23 -3.10 4.39
C TRP A 15 -7.64 -3.61 4.68
N LEU A 16 -7.79 -4.82 5.22
CA LEU A 16 -9.09 -5.41 5.60
C LEU A 16 -9.88 -4.50 6.56
N ARG A 17 -9.20 -3.98 7.60
CA ARG A 17 -9.82 -3.05 8.55
C ARG A 17 -10.31 -1.78 7.87
N LYS A 18 -9.53 -1.21 6.96
CA LYS A 18 -9.90 0.00 6.22
C LYS A 18 -11.05 -0.25 5.23
N GLN A 19 -11.15 -1.43 4.62
CA GLN A 19 -12.30 -1.79 3.78
C GLN A 19 -13.62 -1.77 4.57
N ARG A 20 -13.57 -2.07 5.87
CA ARG A 20 -14.70 -1.92 6.80
C ARG A 20 -14.93 -0.49 7.30
N GLY A 21 -14.06 0.46 6.95
CA GLY A 21 -14.12 1.84 7.45
C GLY A 21 -13.75 1.99 8.93
N TRP A 22 -13.06 1.01 9.52
CA TRP A 22 -12.83 0.96 10.97
C TRP A 22 -11.50 1.60 11.37
N SER A 23 -11.48 2.26 12.53
CA SER A 23 -10.26 2.65 13.24
C SER A 23 -9.64 1.46 13.99
N GLN A 24 -8.41 1.60 14.48
CA GLN A 24 -7.80 0.58 15.34
C GLN A 24 -8.59 0.41 16.65
N GLU A 25 -9.14 1.50 17.18
CA GLU A 25 -10.03 1.52 18.34
C GLU A 25 -11.30 0.71 18.09
N ALA A 26 -11.93 0.90 16.93
CA ALA A 26 -13.14 0.16 16.57
C ALA A 26 -12.83 -1.34 16.46
N LEU A 27 -11.78 -1.73 15.74
CA LEU A 27 -11.42 -3.15 15.65
C LEU A 27 -11.04 -3.74 17.02
N SER A 28 -10.35 -2.97 17.86
CA SER A 28 -9.99 -3.37 19.23
C SER A 28 -11.23 -3.66 20.08
N LEU A 29 -12.23 -2.79 19.99
CA LEU A 29 -13.47 -2.93 20.72
C LEU A 29 -14.25 -4.17 20.27
N GLU A 30 -14.41 -4.34 18.96
CA GLU A 30 -15.20 -5.43 18.38
C GLU A 30 -14.50 -6.80 18.51
N SER A 31 -13.16 -6.84 18.44
CA SER A 31 -12.41 -8.10 18.52
C SER A 31 -12.01 -8.49 19.94
N GLY A 32 -12.21 -7.60 20.93
CA GLY A 32 -11.73 -7.77 22.30
C GLY A 32 -10.20 -7.78 22.46
N LEU A 33 -9.44 -7.49 21.40
CA LEU A 33 -7.98 -7.44 21.46
C LEU A 33 -7.53 -6.04 21.88
N ALA A 34 -6.50 -5.96 22.72
CA ALA A 34 -5.94 -4.68 23.13
C ALA A 34 -5.46 -3.87 21.91
N ARG A 35 -5.84 -2.59 21.84
CA ARG A 35 -5.44 -1.70 20.75
C ARG A 35 -3.93 -1.65 20.52
N SER A 36 -3.13 -1.64 21.59
CA SER A 36 -1.66 -1.65 21.50
C SER A 36 -1.12 -2.93 20.87
N TYR A 37 -1.79 -4.06 21.08
CA TYR A 37 -1.47 -5.33 20.45
C TYR A 37 -1.83 -5.31 18.96
N LEU A 38 -3.03 -4.86 18.59
CA LEU A 38 -3.43 -4.65 17.18
C LEU A 38 -2.47 -3.72 16.44
N SER A 39 -2.12 -2.60 17.06
CA SER A 39 -1.15 -1.65 16.52
C SER A 39 0.23 -2.30 16.31
N GLY A 40 0.65 -3.19 17.22
CA GLY A 40 1.86 -3.96 17.08
C GLY A 40 1.82 -4.97 15.93
N ILE A 41 0.68 -5.61 15.71
CA ILE A 41 0.45 -6.54 14.59
C ILE A 41 0.48 -5.79 13.26
N GLU A 42 -0.24 -4.68 13.13
CA GLU A 42 -0.31 -3.89 11.89
C GLU A 42 1.06 -3.36 11.45
N ARG A 43 1.94 -3.03 12.41
CA ARG A 43 3.34 -2.64 12.14
C ARG A 43 4.28 -3.81 11.87
N GLY A 44 3.84 -5.05 12.02
CA GLY A 44 4.68 -6.25 11.91
C GLY A 44 5.67 -6.42 13.08
N THR A 45 5.41 -5.80 14.22
CA THR A 45 6.28 -5.88 15.43
C THR A 45 5.83 -6.96 16.42
N ARG A 46 4.66 -7.57 16.19
CA ARG A 46 4.09 -8.64 17.00
C ARG A 46 3.77 -9.83 16.10
N ASN A 47 4.16 -11.02 16.53
CA ASN A 47 3.65 -12.26 15.94
C ASN A 47 2.27 -12.55 16.52
N VAL A 48 1.27 -12.73 15.65
CA VAL A 48 -0.11 -13.00 16.06
C VAL A 48 -0.31 -14.51 16.16
N ALA A 49 -0.94 -14.96 17.25
CA ALA A 49 -1.28 -16.37 17.41
C ALA A 49 -2.45 -16.75 16.49
N LEU A 50 -2.50 -18.01 16.03
CA LEU A 50 -3.56 -18.52 15.16
C LEU A 50 -4.97 -18.24 15.69
N TYR A 51 -5.20 -18.39 17.01
CA TYR A 51 -6.48 -18.08 17.63
C TYR A 51 -6.92 -16.64 17.36
N ASN A 52 -6.02 -15.68 17.51
CA ASN A 52 -6.29 -14.26 17.26
C ASN A 52 -6.48 -13.96 15.76
N ILE A 53 -5.86 -14.73 14.86
CA ILE A 53 -6.13 -14.62 13.42
C ILE A 53 -7.59 -14.99 13.14
N CYS A 54 -8.07 -16.12 13.69
CA CYS A 54 -9.46 -16.53 13.54
C CYS A 54 -10.42 -15.52 14.18
N THR A 55 -10.15 -15.05 15.39
CA THR A 55 -10.95 -14.00 16.03
C THR A 55 -11.05 -12.75 15.16
N LEU A 56 -9.94 -12.30 14.58
CA LEU A 56 -9.94 -11.14 13.69
C LEU A 56 -10.70 -11.40 12.39
N ALA A 57 -10.60 -12.61 11.82
CA ALA A 57 -11.35 -12.99 10.63
C ALA A 57 -12.85 -12.91 10.90
N ASP A 58 -13.32 -13.50 12.00
CA ASP A 58 -14.72 -13.48 12.42
C ASP A 58 -15.20 -12.05 12.66
N THR A 59 -14.43 -11.24 13.39
CA THR A 59 -14.74 -9.83 13.66
C THR A 59 -14.81 -8.99 12.37
N LEU A 60 -13.90 -9.23 11.43
CA LEU A 60 -13.88 -8.56 10.12
C LEU A 60 -14.81 -9.24 9.09
N GLY A 61 -15.57 -10.26 9.50
CA GLY A 61 -16.47 -11.08 8.68
C GLY A 61 -15.86 -11.50 7.34
N VAL A 62 -14.62 -12.01 7.38
CA VAL A 62 -13.91 -12.64 6.27
C VAL A 62 -13.53 -14.07 6.66
N ALA A 63 -13.19 -14.91 5.70
CA ALA A 63 -12.75 -16.26 6.02
C ALA A 63 -11.31 -16.27 6.57
N PRO A 64 -10.92 -17.23 7.44
CA PRO A 64 -9.57 -17.28 7.99
C PRO A 64 -8.44 -17.41 6.95
N ASN A 65 -8.72 -18.02 5.78
CA ASN A 65 -7.77 -18.08 4.67
C ASN A 65 -7.54 -16.70 4.03
N ASP A 66 -8.55 -15.83 3.99
CA ASP A 66 -8.42 -14.46 3.49
C ASP A 66 -7.42 -13.68 4.34
N MET A 67 -7.35 -13.92 5.65
CA MET A 67 -6.35 -13.31 6.54
C MET A 67 -4.91 -13.71 6.17
N LEU A 68 -4.73 -14.85 5.51
CA LEU A 68 -3.42 -15.38 5.10
C LEU A 68 -3.08 -15.08 3.62
N ASP A 69 -4.01 -14.49 2.87
CA ASP A 69 -3.84 -14.14 1.45
C ASP A 69 -3.10 -12.80 1.24
N PHE A 70 -2.11 -12.53 2.10
CA PHE A 70 -1.32 -11.30 2.09
C PHE A 70 -0.19 -11.31 1.05
N GLY A 71 -0.10 -12.35 0.21
CA GLY A 71 0.82 -12.41 -0.93
C GLY A 71 0.40 -11.49 -2.09
N LYS A 72 -0.89 -11.16 -2.20
CA LYS A 72 -1.45 -10.33 -3.28
C LYS A 72 -1.14 -8.83 -3.12
N HIS A 73 -0.96 -8.37 -1.89
CA HIS A 73 -0.71 -6.96 -1.57
C HIS A 73 0.77 -6.54 -1.61
N VAL A 74 1.68 -7.49 -1.86
CA VAL A 74 3.13 -7.20 -2.01
C VAL A 74 3.39 -6.30 -3.22
N ALA A 75 2.58 -6.42 -4.27
CA ALA A 75 2.79 -5.73 -5.55
C ALA A 75 2.31 -4.26 -5.56
N GLN A 76 1.56 -3.82 -4.54
CA GLN A 76 0.99 -2.47 -4.52
C GLN A 76 1.87 -1.46 -3.75
N ASP A 77 2.77 -1.92 -2.89
CA ASP A 77 3.64 -1.05 -2.07
C ASP A 77 5.03 -0.78 -2.67
N SER A 78 5.43 -1.48 -3.75
CA SER A 78 6.63 -1.09 -4.51
C SER A 78 6.39 0.13 -5.42
N THR A 79 5.23 0.78 -5.33
CA THR A 79 4.92 2.00 -6.07
C THR A 79 4.01 2.93 -5.27
N GLU A 80 4.34 3.22 -4.01
CA GLU A 80 4.05 4.58 -3.55
C GLU A 80 5.12 5.47 -4.19
N PRO A 81 4.80 6.31 -5.20
CA PRO A 81 5.76 7.31 -5.63
C PRO A 81 6.03 8.17 -4.39
N ALA A 82 7.32 8.41 -4.09
CA ALA A 82 7.71 9.39 -3.09
C ALA A 82 6.80 10.60 -3.25
N ARG A 83 5.96 10.90 -2.24
CA ARG A 83 5.06 12.07 -2.26
C ARG A 83 5.89 13.25 -2.75
N SER A 84 5.61 13.65 -3.98
CA SER A 84 6.29 14.78 -4.60
C SER A 84 5.77 16.01 -3.86
N PRO A 85 6.60 17.02 -3.57
CA PRO A 85 6.14 18.30 -3.00
C PRO A 85 5.08 19.02 -3.84
N PHE A 86 4.73 18.47 -5.00
CA PHE A 86 3.65 18.90 -5.88
C PHE A 86 2.41 18.03 -5.69
N ASP A 87 1.87 17.98 -4.47
CA ASP A 87 0.44 17.71 -4.25
C ASP A 87 -0.35 18.98 -4.64
N ALA A 88 -0.20 19.38 -5.90
CA ALA A 88 -1.02 20.41 -6.54
C ALA A 88 -1.60 19.77 -7.78
N GLU A 89 -2.92 19.61 -7.74
CA GLU A 89 -3.80 19.23 -8.83
C GLU A 89 -3.19 19.50 -10.22
N GLN A 90 -3.01 18.41 -10.98
CA GLN A 90 -2.84 18.34 -12.42
C GLN A 90 -2.69 19.69 -13.12
N SER A 91 -1.49 20.26 -13.10
CA SER A 91 -1.19 21.45 -13.90
C SER A 91 -1.56 21.19 -15.37
N PRO A 92 -2.21 22.13 -16.08
CA PRO A 92 -2.64 21.95 -17.48
C PRO A 92 -1.52 21.47 -18.40
N SER A 93 -0.27 21.83 -18.10
CA SER A 93 0.92 21.38 -18.83
C SER A 93 1.22 19.88 -18.64
N VAL A 94 0.99 19.34 -17.44
CA VAL A 94 1.17 17.91 -17.12
C VAL A 94 0.09 17.09 -17.82
N GLN A 95 -1.16 17.53 -17.82
CA GLN A 95 -2.25 16.88 -18.56
C GLN A 95 -2.01 16.89 -20.07
N ALA A 96 -1.59 18.03 -20.63
CA ALA A 96 -1.25 18.13 -22.04
C ALA A 96 -0.12 17.16 -22.41
N THR A 97 0.90 17.05 -21.56
CA THR A 97 2.02 16.11 -21.76
C THR A 97 1.53 14.65 -21.74
N LEU A 98 0.68 14.27 -20.78
CA LEU A 98 0.12 12.92 -20.70
C LEU A 98 -0.70 12.55 -21.93
N ARG A 99 -1.48 13.51 -22.46
CA ARG A 99 -2.23 13.32 -23.71
C ARG A 99 -1.30 13.02 -24.88
N TYR A 100 -0.27 13.83 -25.09
CA TYR A 100 0.68 13.59 -26.18
C TYR A 100 1.47 12.28 -25.99
N MET A 101 1.85 11.92 -24.77
CA MET A 101 2.56 10.66 -24.50
C MET A 101 1.72 9.41 -24.80
N SER A 102 0.39 9.52 -24.75
CA SER A 102 -0.53 8.41 -25.09
C SER A 102 -0.62 8.12 -26.60
N GLU A 103 -0.25 9.10 -27.42
CA GLU A 103 -0.30 8.99 -28.89
C GLU A 103 1.05 8.52 -29.49
N LEU A 104 2.10 8.43 -28.66
CA LEU A 104 3.44 8.02 -29.09
C LEU A 104 3.60 6.50 -29.16
N ASN A 105 4.40 6.04 -30.12
CA ASN A 105 4.86 4.65 -30.19
C ASN A 105 5.95 4.37 -29.13
N ASP A 106 6.31 3.09 -28.96
CA ASP A 106 7.22 2.67 -27.91
C ASP A 106 8.64 3.23 -28.06
N VAL A 107 9.11 3.46 -29.29
CA VAL A 107 10.44 4.02 -29.57
C VAL A 107 10.49 5.49 -29.14
N ASP A 108 9.47 6.28 -29.51
CA ASP A 108 9.41 7.69 -29.17
C ASP A 108 9.24 7.90 -27.66
N ARG A 109 8.49 7.01 -27.00
CA ARG A 109 8.31 7.04 -25.55
C ARG A 109 9.64 6.81 -24.81
N ASP A 110 10.51 5.96 -25.35
CA ASP A 110 11.83 5.69 -24.78
C ASP A 110 12.78 6.88 -24.88
N VAL A 111 12.72 7.64 -25.97
CA VAL A 111 13.49 8.89 -26.14
C VAL A 111 13.04 9.93 -25.11
N VAL A 112 11.73 10.12 -24.94
CA VAL A 112 11.17 11.05 -23.93
C VAL A 112 11.61 10.64 -22.52
N ALA A 113 11.57 9.35 -22.20
CA ALA A 113 12.05 8.84 -20.92
C ALA A 113 13.55 9.09 -20.72
N GLY A 114 14.35 8.99 -21.78
CA GLY A 114 15.78 9.35 -21.78
C GLY A 114 16.02 10.80 -21.39
N VAL A 115 15.29 11.73 -22.02
CA VAL A 115 15.37 13.17 -21.72
C VAL A 115 14.93 13.46 -20.28
N ALA A 116 13.83 12.89 -19.82
CA ALA A 116 13.35 13.07 -18.45
C ALA A 116 14.40 12.61 -17.42
N ARG A 117 15.04 11.46 -17.65
CA ARG A 117 16.13 10.96 -16.79
C ARG A 117 17.35 11.89 -16.80
N ALA A 118 17.72 12.44 -17.95
CA ALA A 118 18.83 13.39 -18.06
C ALA A 118 18.55 14.70 -17.30
N LEU A 119 17.32 15.22 -17.39
CA LEU A 119 16.90 16.41 -16.67
C LEU A 119 16.86 16.19 -15.15
N ALA A 120 16.34 15.05 -14.69
CA ALA A 120 16.30 14.70 -13.27
C ALA A 120 17.69 14.63 -12.63
N ARG A 121 18.71 14.20 -13.38
CA ARG A 121 20.10 14.15 -12.90
C ARG A 121 20.78 15.52 -12.82
N ARG A 122 20.32 16.53 -13.59
CA ARG A 122 20.87 17.90 -13.57
C ARG A 122 20.39 18.75 -12.39
N HIS A 123 19.29 18.35 -11.76
CA HIS A 123 18.74 19.01 -10.58
C HIS A 123 18.61 18.00 -9.43
N PRO A 124 19.73 17.54 -8.83
CA PRO A 124 19.64 16.80 -7.58
C PRO A 124 19.03 17.73 -6.52
N ARG A 125 18.03 17.21 -5.79
CA ARG A 125 17.42 17.93 -4.67
C ARG A 125 18.44 18.25 -3.58
#